data_AF-B0RPM7-F1
#
_entry.id   AF-B0RPM7-F1
#
_cell.length_a   1.000
_cell.length_b   1.000
_cell.length_c   1.000
_cell.angle_alpha   90.00
_cell.angle_beta   90.00
_cell.angle_gamma   90.00
#
_symmetry.space_group_name_H-M   'P 1'
#
loop_
_entity.id
_entity.type
_entity.pdbx_description
1 polymer ?
#
loop_
_entity_poly.entity_id
_entity_poly.type
_entity_poly.pdbx_seq_one_letter_code
_entity_poly.pdbx_strand_id
1 'polypeptide(L)'
;MVRLDVHPIPVGEGGRRRIDGPTGRLERAGTDQVGRPPSRGDGLGGGQRGTRRSRRKGVWQQAGPAAPGSARRGRGGGGVTLTLAAPGYALLQADTKCWKCGEGTRVTTIWVPSFADTSDVEGPEDEPEIGGAATLRHIEDLDDEVAAHVREVATWLKPGHSETAETTCWANHCRHCDALQGDYFVMGVNGPFFLQFRPEADALTFIPGRGPLKANASAAQSGWMDWIAERLMV
;
A
#
# COMPACT_ATOMS: atom_id res chain seq x y z
N MET A 1 -55.94 14.01 -45.05
CA MET A 1 -55.25 15.17 -45.66
C MET A 1 -54.23 15.61 -44.62
N VAL A 2 -52.96 15.24 -44.74
CA VAL A 2 -51.89 16.07 -45.35
C VAL A 2 -50.78 15.16 -45.90
N ARG A 3 -50.17 15.63 -46.98
CA ARG A 3 -49.19 15.00 -47.88
C ARG A 3 -47.87 14.58 -47.21
N LEU A 4 -47.31 13.49 -47.71
CA LEU A 4 -45.87 13.21 -47.78
C LEU A 4 -45.23 14.18 -48.79
N ASP A 5 -44.12 14.82 -48.41
CA ASP A 5 -43.13 15.33 -49.36
C ASP A 5 -41.72 15.14 -48.76
N VAL A 6 -40.93 14.34 -49.47
CA VAL A 6 -39.48 14.18 -49.35
C VAL A 6 -38.84 15.21 -50.28
N HIS A 7 -37.71 15.84 -49.91
CA HIS A 7 -36.58 16.32 -50.75
C HIS A 7 -35.66 17.29 -49.94
N PRO A 8 -34.42 17.63 -50.38
CA PRO A 8 -33.18 16.90 -50.11
C PRO A 8 -32.09 17.77 -49.42
N ILE A 9 -30.96 17.13 -49.11
CA ILE A 9 -29.72 17.74 -48.58
C ILE A 9 -29.01 18.60 -49.64
N PRO A 10 -28.53 19.82 -49.31
CA PRO A 10 -27.51 20.50 -50.09
C PRO A 10 -26.09 20.23 -49.55
N VAL A 11 -25.22 19.75 -50.43
CA VAL A 11 -23.75 19.82 -50.32
C VAL A 11 -23.32 21.22 -50.80
N GLY A 12 -22.46 21.90 -50.05
CA GLY A 12 -21.88 23.19 -50.42
C GLY A 12 -20.37 23.19 -50.22
N GLU A 13 -19.65 23.29 -51.33
CA GLU A 13 -18.20 23.29 -51.46
C GLU A 13 -17.52 24.59 -50.96
N GLY A 14 -16.25 24.46 -50.58
CA GLY A 14 -15.17 25.33 -51.07
C GLY A 14 -15.01 26.74 -50.47
N GLY A 15 -13.88 26.98 -49.79
CA GLY A 15 -13.45 28.35 -49.50
C GLY A 15 -12.18 28.51 -48.67
N ARG A 16 -11.01 28.24 -49.27
CA ARG A 16 -9.70 28.68 -48.73
C ARG A 16 -9.66 30.21 -48.67
N ARG A 17 -9.19 30.81 -47.57
CA ARG A 17 -8.48 32.09 -47.61
C ARG A 17 -7.39 32.15 -46.53
N ARG A 18 -6.15 32.25 -46.99
CA ARG A 18 -4.99 32.76 -46.26
C ARG A 18 -5.16 34.27 -46.07
N ILE A 19 -4.64 34.80 -44.97
CA ILE A 19 -4.24 36.20 -44.87
C ILE A 19 -2.97 36.27 -44.02
N ASP A 20 -1.92 36.78 -44.66
CA ASP A 20 -0.59 37.05 -44.12
C ASP A 20 -0.54 38.40 -43.39
N GLY A 21 0.13 38.43 -42.23
CA GLY A 21 0.94 39.53 -41.66
C GLY A 21 0.30 40.89 -41.35
N PRO A 22 1.04 41.85 -40.72
CA PRO A 22 2.48 41.84 -40.50
C PRO A 22 3.00 42.34 -39.12
N THR A 23 4.29 42.07 -38.89
CA THR A 23 5.33 42.90 -38.24
C THR A 23 5.25 43.31 -36.76
N GLY A 24 6.20 42.80 -35.98
CA GLY A 24 6.70 43.40 -34.74
C GLY A 24 8.13 42.93 -34.44
N ARG A 25 9.11 43.81 -34.65
CA ARG A 25 10.57 43.65 -34.46
C ARG A 25 10.97 44.03 -33.03
N LEU A 26 11.98 43.36 -32.46
CA LEU A 26 13.09 43.87 -31.57
C LEU A 26 13.71 42.66 -30.84
N GLU A 27 14.86 42.14 -31.27
CA GLU A 27 16.24 42.43 -30.83
C GLU A 27 16.69 41.86 -29.46
N ARG A 28 17.55 40.83 -29.57
CA ARG A 28 18.86 40.51 -28.92
C ARG A 28 19.04 40.24 -27.41
N ALA A 29 20.06 39.38 -27.23
CA ALA A 29 20.92 39.03 -26.07
C ALA A 29 20.41 37.83 -25.25
N GLY A 30 21.16 36.75 -24.98
CA GLY A 30 22.60 36.49 -25.04
C GLY A 30 23.04 35.93 -23.68
N THR A 31 23.80 34.82 -23.66
CA THR A 31 24.56 34.25 -22.51
C THR A 31 23.69 33.64 -21.39
N ASP A 32 24.03 32.59 -20.62
CA ASP A 32 25.03 31.53 -20.61
C ASP A 32 24.73 30.65 -19.37
N GLN A 33 25.36 29.48 -19.29
CA GLN A 33 25.78 28.78 -18.05
C GLN A 33 24.81 27.84 -17.30
N VAL A 34 25.28 26.59 -17.35
CA VAL A 34 25.02 25.41 -16.54
C VAL A 34 25.35 25.65 -15.06
N GLY A 35 24.43 25.32 -14.16
CA GLY A 35 24.65 25.28 -12.71
C GLY A 35 24.77 23.85 -12.17
N ARG A 36 25.96 23.49 -11.66
CA ARG A 36 26.21 22.31 -10.81
C ARG A 36 25.55 22.46 -9.42
N PRO A 37 25.15 21.37 -8.75
CA PRO A 37 24.74 21.39 -7.35
C PRO A 37 25.96 21.35 -6.38
N PRO A 38 25.86 21.97 -5.19
CA PRO A 38 26.89 21.87 -4.17
C PRO A 38 26.76 20.63 -3.28
N SER A 39 27.91 20.32 -2.69
CA SER A 39 28.38 19.08 -2.08
C SER A 39 27.84 18.77 -0.67
N ARG A 40 27.99 17.49 -0.31
CA ARG A 40 27.81 16.87 1.01
C ARG A 40 28.58 17.59 2.13
N GLY A 41 27.98 17.62 3.31
CA GLY A 41 28.64 17.89 4.59
C GLY A 41 28.13 16.93 5.66
N ASP A 42 29.07 16.18 6.24
CA ASP A 42 28.88 15.30 7.41
C ASP A 42 28.78 16.12 8.70
N GLY A 43 28.00 15.64 9.68
CA GLY A 43 27.91 16.25 11.00
C GLY A 43 27.26 15.32 12.03
N LEU A 44 28.09 14.79 12.95
CA LEU A 44 27.75 13.93 14.07
C LEU A 44 27.25 14.72 15.30
N GLY A 45 26.33 14.12 16.06
CA GLY A 45 26.37 14.07 17.54
C GLY A 45 25.60 15.14 18.33
N GLY A 46 24.72 14.68 19.24
CA GLY A 46 24.23 15.48 20.36
C GLY A 46 22.92 14.96 20.98
N GLY A 47 23.02 14.14 22.02
CA GLY A 47 21.87 13.65 22.79
C GLY A 47 21.40 14.63 23.86
N GLN A 48 20.10 14.58 24.21
CA GLN A 48 19.55 15.06 25.48
C GLN A 48 18.44 14.13 25.98
N ARG A 49 18.36 13.98 27.31
CA ARG A 49 17.46 13.11 28.08
C ARG A 49 16.25 13.87 28.65
N GLY A 50 15.14 13.14 28.82
CA GLY A 50 14.09 13.35 29.85
C GLY A 50 12.88 14.19 29.41
N THR A 51 11.63 13.98 29.84
CA THR A 51 10.93 12.98 30.68
C THR A 51 9.41 13.08 30.44
N ARG A 52 8.73 11.91 30.40
CA ARG A 52 7.37 11.51 30.88
C ARG A 52 6.15 12.48 30.90
N ARG A 53 5.09 11.99 30.20
CA ARG A 53 3.60 12.00 30.40
C ARG A 53 2.82 13.32 30.55
N SER A 54 1.80 13.50 29.69
CA SER A 54 0.42 13.82 30.11
C SER A 54 -0.62 13.61 29.00
N ARG A 55 -1.83 13.20 29.42
CA ARG A 55 -3.05 12.94 28.63
C ARG A 55 -3.59 14.20 27.95
N ARG A 56 -3.95 14.08 26.66
CA ARG A 56 -5.21 14.51 25.99
C ARG A 56 -4.96 15.03 24.57
N LYS A 57 -5.90 14.63 23.70
CA LYS A 57 -6.21 15.11 22.34
C LYS A 57 -5.37 14.52 21.20
N GLY A 58 -6.12 13.92 20.26
CA GLY A 58 -5.63 13.22 19.09
C GLY A 58 -4.70 14.08 18.24
N VAL A 59 -3.51 13.55 18.05
CA VAL A 59 -2.60 13.84 16.95
C VAL A 59 -1.87 12.52 16.71
N TRP A 60 -2.00 11.96 15.50
CA TRP A 60 -1.14 10.88 15.06
C TRP A 60 0.29 11.44 15.00
N GLN A 61 1.16 11.01 15.90
CA GLN A 61 2.59 11.32 15.85
C GLN A 61 3.40 10.07 15.56
N GLN A 62 4.46 10.29 14.80
CA GLN A 62 5.31 9.30 14.15
C GLN A 62 5.92 8.31 15.15
N ALA A 63 5.82 7.02 14.85
CA ALA A 63 6.64 5.99 15.50
C ALA A 63 8.08 6.15 14.99
N GLY A 64 9.03 6.40 15.90
CA GLY A 64 10.46 6.34 15.59
C GLY A 64 10.93 4.90 15.35
N PRO A 65 12.12 4.71 14.77
CA PRO A 65 12.66 3.38 14.50
C PRO A 65 12.82 2.57 15.79
N ALA A 66 12.39 1.32 15.75
CA ALA A 66 12.59 0.35 16.81
C ALA A 66 14.09 0.15 17.08
N ALA A 67 14.49 0.12 18.35
CA ALA A 67 15.86 -0.18 18.73
C ALA A 67 16.22 -1.64 18.34
N PRO A 68 17.47 -1.93 17.93
CA PRO A 68 17.88 -3.29 17.65
C PRO A 68 17.84 -4.13 18.93
N GLY A 69 16.94 -5.10 18.97
CA GLY A 69 16.85 -6.10 20.01
C GLY A 69 18.14 -6.92 20.08
N SER A 70 18.66 -7.10 21.29
CA SER A 70 19.87 -7.87 21.56
C SER A 70 19.70 -9.32 21.08
N ALA A 71 20.53 -9.73 20.12
CA ALA A 71 20.62 -11.10 19.64
C ALA A 71 21.00 -12.07 20.77
N ARG A 72 20.05 -12.92 21.20
CA ARG A 72 20.36 -14.13 21.98
C ARG A 72 20.67 -15.26 21.01
N ARG A 73 21.91 -15.74 21.05
CA ARG A 73 22.29 -17.03 20.45
C ARG A 73 21.66 -18.15 21.26
N GLY A 74 20.70 -18.84 20.68
CA GLY A 74 20.21 -20.14 21.14
C GLY A 74 20.15 -21.09 19.94
N ARG A 75 20.99 -22.13 19.94
CA ARG A 75 20.89 -23.27 19.02
C ARG A 75 19.80 -24.21 19.53
N GLY A 76 18.83 -24.53 18.69
CA GLY A 76 17.81 -25.57 18.87
C GLY A 76 16.82 -25.44 17.72
N GLY A 77 16.45 -26.53 17.05
CA GLY A 77 15.74 -26.52 15.77
C GLY A 77 14.49 -25.64 15.79
N GLY A 78 14.60 -24.44 15.23
CA GLY A 78 13.56 -23.43 15.27
C GLY A 78 12.66 -23.58 14.06
N GLY A 79 11.54 -24.27 14.25
CA GLY A 79 10.37 -23.95 13.44
C GLY A 79 10.01 -22.48 13.72
N VAL A 80 9.69 -21.73 12.67
CA VAL A 80 9.14 -20.40 12.82
C VAL A 80 7.80 -20.53 13.56
N THR A 81 7.72 -20.02 14.78
CA THR A 81 6.45 -19.91 15.49
C THR A 81 5.65 -18.79 14.86
N LEU A 82 4.46 -19.10 14.32
CA LEU A 82 3.52 -18.10 13.80
C LEU A 82 2.69 -17.56 14.98
N THR A 83 2.72 -16.25 15.21
CA THR A 83 2.12 -15.61 16.40
C THR A 83 0.70 -15.10 16.19
N LEU A 84 0.29 -14.83 14.95
CA LEU A 84 -1.05 -14.35 14.62
C LEU A 84 -1.87 -15.49 14.02
N ALA A 85 -3.10 -15.67 14.49
CA ALA A 85 -4.07 -16.64 13.96
C ALA A 85 -5.42 -15.99 13.67
N ALA A 86 -6.05 -16.35 12.56
CA ALA A 86 -7.38 -15.88 12.17
C ALA A 86 -8.25 -17.06 11.70
N PRO A 87 -9.58 -17.04 11.96
CA PRO A 87 -10.48 -18.12 11.57
C PRO A 87 -10.71 -18.19 10.05
N GLY A 88 -10.41 -17.11 9.34
CA GLY A 88 -10.47 -17.00 7.89
C GLY A 88 -9.75 -15.74 7.42
N TYR A 89 -9.60 -15.60 6.12
CA TYR A 89 -8.99 -14.42 5.52
C TYR A 89 -9.54 -14.18 4.11
N ALA A 90 -9.20 -13.02 3.57
CA ALA A 90 -9.42 -12.69 2.18
C ALA A 90 -8.25 -11.86 1.63
N LEU A 91 -8.06 -11.94 0.32
CA LEU A 91 -7.14 -11.07 -0.39
C LEU A 91 -7.94 -9.94 -1.03
N LEU A 92 -7.59 -8.72 -0.65
CA LEU A 92 -8.17 -7.50 -1.19
C LEU A 92 -7.20 -6.92 -2.20
N GLN A 93 -7.67 -6.66 -3.42
CA GLN A 93 -6.82 -6.11 -4.48
C GLN A 93 -7.33 -4.77 -5.00
N ALA A 94 -6.37 -3.89 -5.31
CA ALA A 94 -6.57 -2.56 -5.85
C ALA A 94 -5.49 -2.23 -6.89
N ASP A 95 -5.80 -1.34 -7.83
CA ASP A 95 -4.84 -0.83 -8.81
C ASP A 95 -4.26 0.51 -8.32
N THR A 96 -2.95 0.71 -8.52
CA THR A 96 -2.23 1.94 -8.17
C THR A 96 -1.13 2.24 -9.18
N LYS A 97 -0.44 3.37 -9.06
CA LYS A 97 0.76 3.67 -9.87
C LYS A 97 2.01 3.25 -9.11
N CYS A 98 2.96 2.62 -9.79
CA CYS A 98 4.25 2.28 -9.21
C CYS A 98 5.03 3.54 -8.83
N TRP A 99 5.53 3.63 -7.59
CA TRP A 99 6.33 4.78 -7.16
C TRP A 99 7.64 4.95 -7.93
N LYS A 100 8.18 3.87 -8.51
CA LYS A 100 9.47 3.88 -9.22
C LYS A 100 9.33 4.17 -10.72
N CYS A 101 8.46 3.44 -11.42
CA CYS A 101 8.32 3.58 -12.87
C CYS A 101 7.06 4.31 -13.34
N GLY A 102 6.11 4.60 -12.44
CA GLY A 102 4.86 5.30 -12.76
C GLY A 102 3.78 4.44 -13.44
N GLU A 103 4.11 3.24 -13.93
CA GLU A 103 3.16 2.33 -14.57
C GLU A 103 2.09 1.82 -13.60
N GLY A 104 0.90 1.53 -14.14
CA GLY A 104 -0.22 0.98 -13.38
C GLY A 104 0.09 -0.45 -12.90
N THR A 105 0.08 -0.68 -11.60
CA THR A 105 0.34 -1.99 -11.00
C THR A 105 -0.78 -2.39 -10.04
N ARG A 106 -1.07 -3.69 -10.01
CA ARG A 106 -1.96 -4.28 -9.01
C ARG A 106 -1.21 -4.43 -7.69
N VAL A 107 -1.89 -4.19 -6.57
CA VAL A 107 -1.42 -4.49 -5.24
C VAL A 107 -2.47 -5.27 -4.45
N THR A 108 -2.04 -5.98 -3.43
CA THR A 108 -2.85 -6.87 -2.61
C THR A 108 -2.51 -6.70 -1.14
N THR A 109 -3.54 -6.68 -0.29
CA THR A 109 -3.41 -6.81 1.17
C THR A 109 -4.20 -8.03 1.64
N ILE A 110 -3.79 -8.61 2.77
CA ILE A 110 -4.50 -9.70 3.42
C ILE A 110 -5.40 -9.10 4.48
N TRP A 111 -6.70 -9.37 4.40
CA TRP A 111 -7.70 -8.99 5.39
C TRP A 111 -8.15 -10.21 6.19
N VAL A 112 -8.38 -10.01 7.48
CA VAL A 112 -8.95 -11.01 8.41
C VAL A 112 -10.17 -10.41 9.11
N PRO A 113 -11.24 -11.21 9.36
CA PRO A 113 -12.43 -10.73 10.06
C PRO A 113 -12.21 -10.54 11.56
N SER A 114 -11.25 -11.28 12.13
CA SER A 114 -10.81 -11.24 13.51
C SER A 114 -9.48 -11.96 13.62
N PHE A 115 -8.74 -11.73 14.70
CA PHE A 115 -7.48 -12.42 14.95
C PHE A 115 -7.22 -12.64 16.44
N ALA A 116 -6.36 -13.61 16.74
CA ALA A 116 -5.69 -13.79 18.02
C ALA A 116 -4.19 -13.60 17.80
N ASP A 117 -3.55 -12.74 18.59
CA ASP A 117 -2.11 -12.48 18.54
C ASP A 117 -1.45 -12.95 19.84
N THR A 118 -0.47 -13.85 19.72
CA THR A 118 0.29 -14.41 20.83
C THR A 118 1.72 -13.87 20.90
N SER A 119 2.04 -12.78 20.19
CA SER A 119 3.41 -12.23 20.17
C SER A 119 3.90 -11.75 21.54
N ASP A 120 2.98 -11.24 22.37
CA ASP A 120 3.26 -10.78 23.73
C ASP A 120 2.95 -11.83 24.83
N VAL A 121 2.64 -13.07 24.45
CA VAL A 121 2.38 -14.17 25.40
C VAL A 121 3.72 -14.78 25.84
N GLU A 122 4.15 -14.46 27.06
CA GLU A 122 5.43 -14.94 27.62
C GLU A 122 5.24 -16.19 28.50
N GLY A 123 4.06 -16.33 29.12
CA GLY A 123 3.72 -17.42 30.03
C GLY A 123 2.33 -18.02 29.82
N PRO A 124 2.03 -19.16 30.46
CA PRO A 124 0.73 -19.84 30.34
C PRO A 124 -0.44 -19.07 30.97
N GLU A 125 -0.15 -17.99 31.70
CA GLU A 125 -1.11 -17.09 32.33
C GLU A 125 -1.43 -15.86 31.47
N ASP A 126 -0.65 -15.60 30.42
CA ASP A 126 -0.90 -14.52 29.48
C ASP A 126 -1.93 -14.98 28.44
N GLU A 127 -2.96 -14.16 28.26
CA GLU A 127 -3.99 -14.40 27.24
C GLU A 127 -3.57 -13.75 25.91
N PRO A 128 -3.90 -14.37 24.76
CA PRO A 128 -3.68 -13.73 23.47
C PRO A 128 -4.48 -12.43 23.34
N GLU A 129 -3.93 -11.46 22.65
CA GLU A 129 -4.69 -10.28 22.23
C GLU A 129 -5.74 -10.70 21.19
N ILE A 130 -7.02 -10.48 21.50
CA ILE A 130 -8.11 -10.74 20.56
C ILE A 130 -8.50 -9.44 19.86
N GLY A 131 -8.31 -9.40 18.55
CA GLY A 131 -8.66 -8.27 17.70
C GLY A 131 -9.80 -8.56 16.72
N GLY A 132 -10.52 -7.50 16.35
CA GLY A 132 -11.53 -7.51 15.29
C GLY A 132 -10.94 -7.43 13.88
N ALA A 133 -11.75 -7.00 12.91
CA ALA A 133 -11.36 -6.96 11.50
C ALA A 133 -10.08 -6.13 11.28
N ALA A 134 -9.14 -6.71 10.54
CA ALA A 134 -7.81 -6.14 10.35
C ALA A 134 -7.24 -6.44 8.97
N THR A 135 -6.33 -5.60 8.51
CA THR A 135 -5.38 -5.95 7.45
C THR A 135 -4.04 -6.31 8.06
N LEU A 136 -3.35 -7.30 7.49
CA LEU A 136 -2.01 -7.68 7.90
C LEU A 136 -0.95 -6.78 7.26
N ARG A 137 0.08 -6.44 8.04
CA ARG A 137 1.24 -5.62 7.67
C ARG A 137 2.51 -6.27 8.16
N HIS A 138 3.65 -5.90 7.59
CA HIS A 138 4.96 -6.41 7.98
C HIS A 138 4.95 -7.93 8.08
N ILE A 139 4.34 -8.59 7.09
CA ILE A 139 4.13 -10.04 7.08
C ILE A 139 5.49 -10.69 6.82
N GLU A 140 6.10 -11.26 7.84
CA GLU A 140 7.38 -11.97 7.73
C GLU A 140 7.13 -13.38 7.19
N ASP A 141 6.17 -14.07 7.80
CA ASP A 141 5.83 -15.45 7.47
C ASP A 141 4.33 -15.67 7.37
N LEU A 142 3.96 -16.60 6.50
CA LEU A 142 2.61 -17.14 6.33
C LEU A 142 2.71 -18.65 6.44
N ASP A 143 1.68 -19.32 6.96
CA ASP A 143 1.61 -20.77 6.84
C ASP A 143 1.59 -21.22 5.37
N ASP A 144 1.99 -22.45 5.13
CA ASP A 144 2.25 -22.97 3.78
C ASP A 144 1.00 -22.94 2.87
N GLU A 145 -0.18 -23.22 3.42
CA GLU A 145 -1.44 -23.24 2.66
C GLU A 145 -1.83 -21.83 2.23
N VAL A 146 -1.77 -20.86 3.16
CA VAL A 146 -2.01 -19.45 2.86
C VAL A 146 -0.97 -18.92 1.87
N ALA A 147 0.32 -19.21 2.08
CA ALA A 147 1.39 -18.78 1.21
C ALA A 147 1.24 -19.35 -0.22
N ALA A 148 0.82 -20.61 -0.35
CA ALA A 148 0.53 -21.23 -1.64
C ALA A 148 -0.64 -20.52 -2.34
N HIS A 149 -1.72 -20.25 -1.62
CA HIS A 149 -2.86 -19.52 -2.16
C HIS A 149 -2.48 -18.12 -2.64
N VAL A 150 -1.72 -17.36 -1.83
CA VAL A 150 -1.23 -16.03 -2.20
C VAL A 150 -0.40 -16.08 -3.49
N ARG A 151 0.54 -17.03 -3.60
CA ARG A 151 1.38 -17.19 -4.81
C ARG A 151 0.55 -17.54 -6.06
N GLU A 152 -0.56 -18.26 -5.91
CA GLU A 152 -1.45 -18.61 -7.01
C GLU A 152 -2.20 -17.39 -7.55
N VAL A 153 -2.75 -16.54 -6.67
CA VAL A 153 -3.72 -15.49 -7.05
C VAL A 153 -3.16 -14.07 -7.05
N ALA A 154 -2.01 -13.86 -6.40
CA ALA A 154 -1.35 -12.58 -6.25
C ALA A 154 0.17 -12.76 -6.37
N THR A 155 0.63 -13.17 -7.56
CA THR A 155 2.06 -13.43 -7.86
C THR A 155 3.00 -12.23 -7.61
N TRP A 156 2.44 -11.01 -7.51
CA TRP A 156 3.15 -9.79 -7.17
C TRP A 156 3.32 -9.55 -5.65
N LEU A 157 2.52 -10.19 -4.80
CA LEU A 157 2.71 -10.19 -3.36
C LEU A 157 3.64 -11.36 -3.01
N LYS A 158 4.92 -11.06 -2.84
CA LYS A 158 5.99 -12.05 -2.65
C LYS A 158 7.03 -11.55 -1.66
N PRO A 159 7.84 -12.45 -1.06
CA PRO A 159 8.94 -12.03 -0.19
C PRO A 159 9.88 -11.06 -0.90
N GLY A 160 10.16 -9.94 -0.27
CA GLY A 160 11.12 -8.93 -0.71
C GLY A 160 11.88 -8.37 0.48
N HIS A 161 13.16 -8.05 0.29
CA HIS A 161 13.96 -7.44 1.35
C HIS A 161 13.56 -5.97 1.51
N SER A 162 13.15 -5.58 2.71
CA SER A 162 12.83 -4.19 3.06
C SER A 162 14.03 -3.57 3.75
N GLU A 163 14.71 -2.63 3.09
CA GLU A 163 15.84 -1.89 3.70
C GLU A 163 15.42 -1.14 4.98
N THR A 164 14.18 -0.64 5.02
CA THR A 164 13.66 0.09 6.18
C THR A 164 13.38 -0.82 7.39
N ALA A 165 13.01 -2.07 7.14
CA ALA A 165 12.71 -3.04 8.21
C ALA A 165 13.87 -4.00 8.49
N GLU A 166 14.96 -3.90 7.72
CA GLU A 166 16.15 -4.77 7.77
C GLU A 166 15.80 -6.28 7.75
N THR A 167 14.66 -6.63 7.18
CA THR A 167 14.12 -7.99 7.14
C THR A 167 13.46 -8.28 5.80
N THR A 168 13.26 -9.56 5.51
CA THR A 168 12.47 -10.00 4.36
C THR A 168 11.03 -10.17 4.79
N CYS A 169 10.13 -9.41 4.15
CA CYS A 169 8.71 -9.51 4.37
C CYS A 169 7.98 -9.73 3.04
N TRP A 170 6.79 -10.30 3.10
CA TRP A 170 5.87 -10.31 1.98
C TRP A 170 5.47 -8.88 1.66
N ALA A 171 5.83 -8.45 0.45
CA ALA A 171 5.55 -7.12 -0.04
C ALA A 171 5.03 -7.19 -1.48
N ASN A 172 4.22 -6.19 -1.84
CA ASN A 172 3.81 -6.04 -3.22
C ASN A 172 5.02 -5.65 -4.08
N HIS A 173 5.08 -6.12 -5.32
CA HIS A 173 6.10 -5.76 -6.29
C HIS A 173 5.43 -5.24 -7.56
N CYS A 174 6.02 -4.24 -8.18
CA CYS A 174 5.49 -3.70 -9.42
C CYS A 174 5.52 -4.77 -10.51
N ARG A 175 4.39 -5.02 -11.19
CA ARG A 175 4.29 -6.01 -12.27
C ARG A 175 5.12 -5.66 -13.52
N HIS A 176 5.68 -4.46 -13.60
CA HIS A 176 6.43 -3.96 -14.76
C HIS A 176 7.93 -3.85 -14.50
N CYS A 177 8.33 -3.31 -13.35
CA CYS A 177 9.74 -3.07 -13.02
C CYS A 177 10.24 -3.81 -11.78
N ASP A 178 9.39 -4.67 -11.20
CA ASP A 178 9.64 -5.46 -9.99
C ASP A 178 10.04 -4.66 -8.74
N ALA A 179 9.86 -3.33 -8.76
CA ALA A 179 10.14 -2.49 -7.62
C ALA A 179 9.20 -2.82 -6.45
N LEU A 180 9.76 -3.01 -5.27
CA LEU A 180 9.03 -3.25 -4.03
C LEU A 180 8.08 -2.08 -3.73
N GLN A 181 6.79 -2.37 -3.63
CA GLN A 181 5.69 -1.49 -3.22
C GLN A 181 5.32 -1.83 -1.76
N GLY A 182 6.13 -1.37 -0.81
CA GLY A 182 5.99 -1.73 0.60
C GLY A 182 4.76 -1.12 1.28
N ASP A 183 4.49 -1.56 2.51
CA ASP A 183 3.31 -1.14 3.29
C ASP A 183 3.22 0.38 3.48
N TYR A 184 4.36 1.08 3.57
CA TYR A 184 4.36 2.55 3.63
C TYR A 184 3.64 3.18 2.43
N PHE A 185 3.82 2.64 1.22
CA PHE A 185 3.18 3.14 0.01
C PHE A 185 1.76 2.60 -0.14
N VAL A 186 1.58 1.32 0.17
CA VAL A 186 0.33 0.59 -0.10
C VAL A 186 -0.76 0.90 0.95
N MET A 187 -0.36 1.04 2.21
CA MET A 187 -1.24 1.27 3.37
C MET A 187 -1.13 2.68 3.95
N GLY A 188 -0.19 3.49 3.47
CA GLY A 188 0.03 4.86 3.93
C GLY A 188 -1.02 5.84 3.43
N VAL A 189 -0.91 7.10 3.84
CA VAL A 189 -1.84 8.16 3.44
C VAL A 189 -1.88 8.28 1.91
N ASN A 190 -3.09 8.31 1.35
CA ASN A 190 -3.37 8.25 -0.10
C ASN A 190 -2.94 6.94 -0.79
N GLY A 191 -2.54 5.92 -0.03
CA GLY A 191 -2.31 4.58 -0.54
C GLY A 191 -3.63 3.90 -0.92
N PRO A 192 -3.58 2.85 -1.77
CA PRO A 192 -4.75 2.14 -2.26
C PRO A 192 -5.62 1.47 -1.18
N PHE A 193 -5.10 1.28 0.04
CA PHE A 193 -5.86 0.76 1.19
C PHE A 193 -6.06 1.80 2.31
N PHE A 194 -5.88 3.09 2.00
CA PHE A 194 -6.26 4.20 2.87
C PHE A 194 -7.66 4.69 2.48
N LEU A 195 -8.65 3.80 2.66
CA LEU A 195 -10.02 4.03 2.23
C LEU A 195 -10.74 4.97 3.18
N GLN A 196 -11.39 5.97 2.61
CA GLN A 196 -12.14 7.01 3.33
C GLN A 196 -13.64 6.84 3.17
N PHE A 197 -14.08 6.17 2.08
CA PHE A 197 -15.50 6.04 1.76
C PHE A 197 -15.88 4.61 1.35
N ARG A 198 -17.11 4.20 1.69
CA ARG A 198 -17.62 2.85 1.40
C ARG A 198 -17.55 2.44 -0.08
N PRO A 199 -17.84 3.31 -1.06
CA PRO A 199 -17.70 2.95 -2.47
C PRO A 199 -16.26 2.55 -2.87
N GLU A 200 -15.24 3.04 -2.16
CA GLU A 200 -13.85 2.65 -2.41
C GLU A 200 -13.58 1.23 -1.92
N ALA A 201 -14.17 0.84 -0.77
CA ALA A 201 -14.13 -0.53 -0.27
C ALA A 201 -14.92 -1.49 -1.17
N ASP A 202 -16.07 -1.06 -1.67
CA ASP A 202 -16.90 -1.83 -2.61
C ASP A 202 -16.18 -2.07 -3.94
N ALA A 203 -15.35 -1.12 -4.38
CA ALA A 203 -14.55 -1.23 -5.61
C ALA A 203 -13.37 -2.21 -5.50
N LEU A 204 -13.00 -2.66 -4.29
CA LEU A 204 -11.94 -3.64 -4.13
C LEU A 204 -12.32 -4.99 -4.75
N THR A 205 -11.35 -5.59 -5.45
CA THR A 205 -11.46 -6.99 -5.84
C THR A 205 -11.30 -7.86 -4.60
N PHE A 206 -12.28 -8.71 -4.34
CA PHE A 206 -12.30 -9.62 -3.21
C PHE A 206 -12.03 -11.05 -3.67
N ILE A 207 -11.04 -11.71 -3.07
CA ILE A 207 -10.74 -13.11 -3.30
C ILE A 207 -10.80 -13.84 -1.94
N PRO A 208 -11.76 -14.75 -1.73
CA PRO A 208 -11.86 -15.47 -0.45
C PRO A 208 -10.64 -16.37 -0.25
N GLY A 209 -10.14 -16.39 0.98
CA GLY A 209 -9.09 -17.32 1.40
C GLY A 209 -9.59 -18.76 1.50
N ARG A 210 -8.65 -19.69 1.64
CA ARG A 210 -8.92 -21.13 1.75
C ARG A 210 -8.68 -21.59 3.18
N GLY A 211 -9.64 -21.32 4.07
CA GLY A 211 -9.58 -21.74 5.48
C GLY A 211 -8.94 -20.70 6.40
N PRO A 212 -8.47 -21.12 7.60
CA PRO A 212 -7.87 -20.22 8.58
C PRO A 212 -6.51 -19.71 8.09
N LEU A 213 -6.00 -18.68 8.77
CA LEU A 213 -4.69 -18.11 8.50
C LEU A 213 -3.83 -18.14 9.76
N LYS A 214 -2.54 -18.46 9.59
CA LYS A 214 -1.49 -18.20 10.58
C LYS A 214 -0.36 -17.39 9.95
N ALA A 215 0.16 -16.43 10.69
CA ALA A 215 1.20 -15.54 10.20
C ALA A 215 2.12 -15.03 11.32
N ASN A 216 3.31 -14.59 10.94
CA ASN A 216 4.05 -13.58 11.68
C ASN A 216 3.84 -12.25 10.96
N ALA A 217 3.00 -11.40 11.54
CA ALA A 217 2.59 -10.13 10.96
C ALA A 217 2.05 -9.22 12.06
N SER A 218 2.00 -7.93 11.78
CA SER A 218 1.24 -6.97 12.60
C SER A 218 -0.16 -6.77 12.03
N ALA A 219 -1.16 -6.68 12.91
CA ALA A 219 -2.52 -6.31 12.52
C ALA A 219 -2.71 -4.79 12.54
N ALA A 220 -3.37 -4.25 11.52
CA ALA A 220 -3.81 -2.85 11.50
C ALA A 220 -5.32 -2.80 11.29
N GLN A 221 -6.01 -2.05 12.15
CA GLN A 221 -7.46 -1.91 12.14
C GLN A 221 -7.89 -0.51 11.66
N SER A 222 -9.01 -0.44 10.95
CA SER A 222 -9.65 0.81 10.52
C SER A 222 -11.15 0.59 10.29
N GLY A 223 -11.96 1.63 10.48
CA GLY A 223 -13.42 1.52 10.39
C GLY A 223 -13.96 1.09 9.01
N TRP A 224 -13.19 1.25 7.93
CA TRP A 224 -13.61 0.76 6.62
C TRP A 224 -13.65 -0.78 6.54
N MET A 225 -12.93 -1.46 7.43
CA MET A 225 -12.88 -2.93 7.48
C MET A 225 -14.22 -3.54 7.92
N ASP A 226 -15.03 -2.78 8.66
CA ASP A 226 -16.39 -3.18 9.01
C ASP A 226 -17.27 -3.29 7.74
N TRP A 227 -17.06 -2.41 6.74
CA TRP A 227 -17.77 -2.52 5.46
C TRP A 227 -17.40 -3.79 4.68
N ILE A 228 -16.14 -4.24 4.79
CA ILE A 228 -15.73 -5.53 4.21
C ILE A 228 -16.42 -6.67 4.96
N ALA A 229 -16.45 -6.64 6.28
CA ALA A 229 -17.12 -7.66 7.09
C ALA A 229 -18.62 -7.75 6.73
N GLU A 230 -19.31 -6.62 6.64
CA GLU A 230 -20.72 -6.53 6.22
C GLU A 230 -20.97 -7.17 4.85
N ARG A 231 -20.08 -6.91 3.88
CA ARG A 231 -20.18 -7.47 2.52
C ARG A 231 -20.11 -9.00 2.49
N LEU A 232 -19.50 -9.63 3.49
CA LEU A 232 -19.32 -11.08 3.57
C LEU A 232 -20.39 -11.80 4.40
N MET A 233 -21.22 -11.06 5.12
CA MET A 233 -22.36 -11.60 5.88
C MET A 233 -23.65 -11.68 5.05
N VAL A 234 -23.60 -11.31 3.77
CA VAL A 234 -24.71 -11.33 2.80
C VAL A 234 -24.50 -12.45 1.79
#